data_AF-A0A7Z9UAR8-F1
#
_entry.id   AF-A0A7Z9UAR8-F1
#
_cell.length_a   1.000
_cell.length_b   1.000
_cell.length_c   1.000
_cell.angle_alpha   90.00
_cell.angle_beta   90.00
_cell.angle_gamma   90.00
#
_symmetry.space_group_name_H-M   'P 1'
#
loop_
_entity.id
_entity.type
_entity.pdbx_description
1 polymer ?
#
loop_
_entity_poly.entity_id
_entity_poly.type
_entity_poly.pdbx_seq_one_letter_code
_entity_poly.pdbx_strand_id
1 'polypeptide(L)'
;MTASTEVPVGGSPETQAIIDACYQGNWSGIESLVAARREAAEQALDSFLGQADEQGEGFVKAHDKSLQMVESAFDKYQEALESVSKAARSQASDEAKKAATMLAVASFGIRSAVVAMEESYLSYGDSRFPIINLLTNLGERYRACKVPPESWKSTCNRYGSYYAGGVEEIDKSSEKDKPGVPERRATLVRLAELFQQLSALSTIDPRSKYDDLLFEVSGCLIEMSEAFETYHSHTFLTGETSSPRINLIIKVARGVIEKKYDNSVLRALTTDLSDELQGYLKELDRITKNPQESEILNDAIADMIDVMESIDDGLQSLVALANGEEVEQAELQEALDILIESGDVLTDVNQTVEKYNESQSKVTCPGCGAVHEAGMQTCTSCGSPLPQPLSTGPTSSIEMREGAGESYDEPVMTTVMQELFDKVEEFDRGRLDGDLFMDVLDNFEQRIDVAEQNLNQLHAPEMPEGLDVEQRAVSKEFITIAEDALSLLDIAVAECREGIVHLRHFATTDEKEAKQSGMQLYYDGIQKMWMVARAQKRVEAFRCASPRCRSGPLCQLDLVLAG
;
A
#
# COMPACT_ATOMS: atom_id res chain seq x y z
N MET A 1 40.77 -15.27 -37.49
CA MET A 1 40.72 -14.97 -36.04
C MET A 1 41.33 -16.15 -35.32
N THR A 2 42.57 -16.02 -34.84
CA THR A 2 43.26 -17.04 -34.05
C THR A 2 42.62 -17.10 -32.68
N ALA A 3 41.79 -18.13 -32.42
CA ALA A 3 41.26 -18.39 -31.10
C ALA A 3 42.43 -18.61 -30.14
N SER A 4 42.50 -17.80 -29.08
CA SER A 4 43.51 -17.98 -28.04
C SER A 4 43.42 -19.40 -27.49
N THR A 5 44.52 -20.15 -27.58
CA THR A 5 44.73 -21.49 -27.02
C THR A 5 44.93 -21.43 -25.50
N GLU A 6 44.09 -20.67 -24.80
CA GLU A 6 44.10 -20.63 -23.34
C GLU A 6 43.33 -21.83 -22.79
N VAL A 7 43.97 -22.56 -21.89
CA VAL A 7 43.33 -23.65 -21.15
C VAL A 7 42.31 -23.02 -20.20
N PRO A 8 41.02 -23.42 -20.24
CA PRO A 8 40.00 -22.86 -19.38
C PRO A 8 40.29 -23.19 -17.91
N VAL A 9 39.93 -22.25 -17.03
CA VAL A 9 40.11 -22.41 -15.59
C VAL A 9 38.90 -23.14 -15.00
N GLY A 10 39.15 -24.21 -14.26
CA GLY A 10 38.14 -25.02 -13.60
C GLY A 10 37.67 -24.45 -12.27
N GLY A 11 36.49 -24.92 -11.86
CA GLY A 11 35.83 -24.60 -10.60
C GLY A 11 36.61 -24.98 -9.34
N SER A 12 37.43 -26.03 -9.45
CA SER A 12 38.18 -26.63 -8.34
C SER A 12 39.48 -27.26 -8.88
N PRO A 13 40.46 -27.57 -8.02
CA PRO A 13 41.66 -28.28 -8.44
C PRO A 13 41.38 -29.61 -9.14
N GLU A 14 40.36 -30.34 -8.70
CA GLU A 14 39.94 -31.63 -9.27
C GLU A 14 39.30 -31.44 -10.65
N THR A 15 38.50 -30.38 -10.82
CA THR A 15 37.94 -30.01 -12.13
C THR A 15 39.05 -29.57 -13.09
N GLN A 16 40.04 -28.82 -12.59
CA GLN A 16 41.19 -28.40 -13.40
C GLN A 16 42.02 -29.59 -13.87
N ALA A 17 42.22 -30.61 -13.02
CA ALA A 17 42.94 -31.83 -13.40
C ALA A 17 42.28 -32.57 -14.59
N ILE A 18 40.94 -32.57 -14.67
CA ILE A 18 40.20 -33.14 -15.80
C ILE A 18 40.41 -32.29 -17.06
N ILE A 19 40.31 -30.96 -16.93
CA ILE A 19 40.50 -30.02 -18.04
C ILE A 19 41.92 -30.15 -18.62
N ASP A 20 42.93 -30.17 -17.75
CA ASP A 20 44.33 -30.30 -18.15
C ASP A 20 44.58 -31.62 -18.88
N ALA A 21 44.00 -32.73 -18.39
CA ALA A 21 44.11 -34.03 -19.02
C ALA A 21 43.49 -34.05 -20.43
N CYS A 22 42.37 -33.37 -20.66
CA CYS A 22 41.77 -33.22 -21.99
C CYS A 22 42.67 -32.44 -22.95
N TYR A 23 43.31 -31.37 -22.47
CA TYR A 23 44.21 -30.55 -23.30
C TYR A 23 45.56 -31.21 -23.57
N GLN A 24 46.02 -32.09 -22.68
CA GLN A 24 47.26 -32.87 -22.83
C GLN A 24 47.06 -34.18 -23.61
N GLY A 25 45.82 -34.59 -23.88
CA GLY A 25 45.51 -35.86 -24.54
C GLY A 25 45.81 -37.09 -23.67
N ASN A 26 45.71 -36.96 -22.34
CA ASN A 26 45.97 -38.04 -21.39
C ASN A 26 44.73 -38.93 -21.20
N TRP A 27 44.36 -39.68 -22.23
CA TRP A 27 43.08 -40.41 -22.31
C TRP A 27 42.91 -41.52 -21.27
N SER A 28 44.00 -42.18 -20.86
CA SER A 28 43.94 -43.31 -19.93
C SER A 28 43.59 -42.90 -18.49
N GLY A 29 43.83 -41.64 -18.11
CA GLY A 29 43.54 -41.10 -16.78
C GLY A 29 42.17 -40.43 -16.64
N ILE A 30 41.58 -39.96 -17.75
CA ILE A 30 40.36 -39.14 -17.72
C ILE A 30 39.15 -39.91 -17.16
N GLU A 31 38.96 -41.17 -17.54
CA GLU A 31 37.82 -41.98 -17.04
C GLU A 31 37.81 -42.07 -15.51
N SER A 32 38.98 -42.28 -14.88
CA SER A 32 39.09 -42.38 -13.43
C SER A 32 38.84 -41.03 -12.75
N LEU A 33 39.34 -39.94 -13.31
CA LEU A 33 39.13 -38.59 -12.77
C LEU A 33 37.66 -38.18 -12.88
N VAL A 34 37.04 -38.45 -14.02
CA VAL A 34 35.60 -38.16 -14.26
C VAL A 34 34.74 -39.00 -13.32
N ALA A 35 34.98 -40.31 -13.19
CA ALA A 35 34.19 -41.18 -12.33
C ALA A 35 34.23 -40.72 -10.86
N ALA A 36 35.43 -40.45 -10.33
CA ALA A 36 35.58 -39.94 -8.97
C ALA A 36 34.88 -38.58 -8.78
N ARG A 37 34.92 -37.71 -9.81
CA ARG A 37 34.29 -36.39 -9.72
C ARG A 37 32.77 -36.45 -9.82
N ARG A 38 32.21 -37.36 -10.62
CA ARG A 38 30.77 -37.59 -10.71
C ARG A 38 30.19 -38.04 -9.38
N GLU A 39 30.82 -39.04 -8.75
CA GLU A 39 30.41 -39.53 -7.44
C GLU A 39 30.48 -38.43 -6.37
N ALA A 40 31.57 -37.66 -6.34
CA ALA A 40 31.71 -36.55 -5.40
C ALA A 40 30.66 -35.43 -5.62
N ALA A 41 30.27 -35.17 -6.87
CA ALA A 41 29.27 -34.18 -7.20
C ALA A 41 27.84 -34.65 -6.84
N GLU A 42 27.52 -35.94 -7.06
CA GLU A 42 26.25 -36.54 -6.60
C GLU A 42 26.15 -36.48 -5.07
N GLN A 43 27.18 -36.93 -4.35
CA GLN A 43 27.21 -36.86 -2.89
C GLN A 43 27.10 -35.42 -2.36
N ALA A 44 27.71 -34.45 -3.04
CA ALA A 44 27.62 -33.04 -2.65
C ALA A 44 26.21 -32.48 -2.85
N LEU A 45 25.53 -32.84 -3.95
CA LEU A 45 24.15 -32.42 -4.19
C LEU A 45 23.19 -33.06 -3.18
N ASP A 46 23.29 -34.38 -2.96
CA ASP A 46 22.45 -35.09 -1.99
C ASP A 46 22.63 -34.53 -0.58
N SER A 47 23.88 -34.26 -0.17
CA SER A 47 24.17 -33.62 1.11
C SER A 47 23.62 -32.21 1.20
N PHE A 48 23.64 -31.45 0.10
CA PHE A 48 23.14 -30.08 0.06
C PHE A 48 21.62 -30.05 0.19
N LEU A 49 20.91 -30.88 -0.57
CA LEU A 49 19.45 -30.99 -0.52
C LEU A 49 18.99 -31.56 0.82
N GLY A 50 19.68 -32.56 1.36
CA GLY A 50 19.39 -33.11 2.68
C GLY A 50 19.50 -32.05 3.79
N GLN A 51 20.50 -31.16 3.73
CA GLN A 51 20.62 -30.05 4.67
C GLN A 51 19.49 -29.03 4.54
N ALA A 52 18.96 -28.81 3.32
CA ALA A 52 17.81 -27.96 3.09
C ALA A 52 16.51 -28.59 3.65
N ASP A 53 16.31 -29.89 3.45
CA ASP A 53 15.16 -30.64 3.98
C ASP A 53 15.14 -30.66 5.51
N GLU A 54 16.32 -30.74 6.15
CA GLU A 54 16.46 -30.65 7.61
C GLU A 54 15.97 -29.31 8.20
N GLN A 55 15.86 -28.24 7.39
CA GLN A 55 15.30 -26.96 7.81
C GLN A 55 13.76 -26.95 7.82
N GLY A 56 13.10 -27.98 7.26
CA GLY A 56 11.65 -28.17 7.27
C GLY A 56 10.93 -27.69 6.01
N GLU A 57 9.68 -28.15 5.82
CA GLU A 57 8.89 -27.94 4.59
C GLU A 57 8.67 -26.48 4.23
N GLY A 58 8.52 -25.60 5.23
CA GLY A 58 8.34 -24.17 5.00
C GLY A 58 9.55 -23.50 4.36
N PHE A 59 10.75 -23.95 4.73
CA PHE A 59 12.01 -23.48 4.18
C PHE A 59 12.18 -23.97 2.73
N VAL A 60 12.00 -25.27 2.49
CA VAL A 60 12.10 -25.86 1.15
C VAL A 60 11.15 -25.16 0.18
N LYS A 61 9.89 -24.93 0.60
CA LYS A 61 8.92 -24.21 -0.22
C LYS A 61 9.31 -22.76 -0.51
N ALA A 62 9.89 -22.05 0.46
CA ALA A 62 10.32 -20.67 0.28
C ALA A 62 11.51 -20.54 -0.69
N HIS A 63 12.33 -21.58 -0.80
CA HIS A 63 13.56 -21.57 -1.62
C HIS A 63 13.52 -22.50 -2.83
N ASP A 64 12.37 -23.04 -3.20
CA ASP A 64 12.19 -24.02 -4.28
C ASP A 64 12.91 -23.61 -5.58
N LYS A 65 12.74 -22.34 -6.02
CA LYS A 65 13.42 -21.84 -7.22
C LYS A 65 14.95 -21.84 -7.09
N SER A 66 15.48 -21.44 -5.93
CA SER A 66 16.92 -21.39 -5.69
C SER A 66 17.51 -22.80 -5.55
N LEU A 67 16.78 -23.73 -4.93
CA LEU A 67 17.14 -25.14 -4.86
C LEU A 67 17.17 -25.78 -6.24
N GLN A 68 16.13 -25.56 -7.06
CA GLN A 68 16.08 -26.00 -8.46
C GLN A 68 17.23 -25.43 -9.31
N MET A 69 17.66 -24.20 -9.04
CA MET A 69 18.82 -23.61 -9.70
C MET A 69 20.12 -24.34 -9.34
N VAL A 70 20.29 -24.74 -8.08
CA VAL A 70 21.45 -25.54 -7.64
C VAL A 70 21.40 -26.92 -8.29
N GLU A 71 20.27 -27.63 -8.21
CA GLU A 71 20.06 -28.92 -8.88
C GLU A 71 20.40 -28.84 -10.37
N SER A 72 19.81 -27.88 -11.09
CA SER A 72 20.07 -27.68 -12.52
C SER A 72 21.54 -27.36 -12.83
N ALA A 73 22.25 -26.67 -11.93
CA ALA A 73 23.68 -26.41 -12.09
C ALA A 73 24.52 -27.68 -11.91
N PHE A 74 24.16 -28.54 -10.95
CA PHE A 74 24.78 -29.85 -10.78
C PHE A 74 24.48 -30.80 -11.95
N ASP A 75 23.26 -30.81 -12.48
CA ASP A 75 22.89 -31.61 -13.66
C ASP A 75 23.74 -31.23 -14.87
N LYS A 76 23.86 -29.94 -15.17
CA LYS A 76 24.72 -29.44 -16.27
C LYS A 76 26.19 -29.82 -16.08
N TYR A 77 26.65 -29.87 -14.83
CA TYR A 77 28.00 -30.32 -14.51
C TYR A 77 28.18 -31.83 -14.74
N GLN A 78 27.18 -32.65 -14.38
CA GLN A 78 27.16 -34.08 -14.68
C GLN A 78 27.14 -34.35 -16.20
N GLU A 79 26.30 -33.63 -16.96
CA GLU A 79 26.25 -33.72 -18.42
C GLU A 79 27.60 -33.35 -19.08
N ALA A 80 28.28 -32.33 -18.55
CA ALA A 80 29.60 -31.93 -19.01
C ALA A 80 30.66 -33.00 -18.70
N LEU A 81 30.63 -33.60 -17.51
CA LEU A 81 31.50 -34.72 -17.14
C LEU A 81 31.26 -35.95 -18.05
N GLU A 82 30.01 -36.27 -18.37
CA GLU A 82 29.68 -37.35 -19.31
C GLU A 82 30.19 -37.06 -20.72
N SER A 83 30.05 -35.81 -21.18
CA SER A 83 30.59 -35.37 -22.47
C SER A 83 32.11 -35.53 -22.54
N VAL A 84 32.83 -35.23 -21.45
CA VAL A 84 34.27 -35.46 -21.34
C VAL A 84 34.61 -36.96 -21.41
N SER A 85 33.93 -37.81 -20.65
CA SER A 85 34.15 -39.27 -20.70
C SER A 85 33.89 -39.83 -22.10
N LYS A 86 32.80 -39.41 -22.76
CA LYS A 86 32.48 -39.82 -24.13
C LYS A 86 33.59 -39.44 -25.12
N ALA A 87 34.07 -38.19 -25.05
CA ALA A 87 35.14 -37.71 -25.92
C ALA A 87 36.48 -38.44 -25.66
N ALA A 88 36.77 -38.78 -24.40
CA ALA A 88 37.96 -39.54 -24.03
C ALA A 88 37.93 -40.98 -24.55
N ARG A 89 36.76 -41.65 -24.49
CA ARG A 89 36.57 -43.00 -25.08
C ARG A 89 36.77 -43.02 -26.58
N SER A 90 36.33 -41.98 -27.28
CA SER A 90 36.54 -41.81 -28.72
C SER A 90 37.92 -41.22 -29.07
N GLN A 91 38.74 -40.86 -28.08
CA GLN A 91 40.04 -40.18 -28.24
C GLN A 91 39.98 -38.95 -29.17
N ALA A 92 38.85 -38.24 -29.11
CA ALA A 92 38.51 -37.17 -30.04
C ALA A 92 38.95 -35.83 -29.42
N SER A 93 40.12 -35.34 -29.86
CA SER A 93 40.85 -34.24 -29.19
C SER A 93 40.08 -32.92 -29.18
N ASP A 94 39.43 -32.58 -30.29
CA ASP A 94 38.70 -31.31 -30.41
C ASP A 94 37.39 -31.35 -29.61
N GLU A 95 36.71 -32.50 -29.61
CA GLU A 95 35.53 -32.77 -28.81
C GLU A 95 35.85 -32.76 -27.31
N ALA A 96 36.99 -33.32 -26.90
CA ALA A 96 37.43 -33.32 -25.51
C ALA A 96 37.74 -31.91 -25.00
N LYS A 97 38.38 -31.06 -25.82
CA LYS A 97 38.62 -29.65 -25.48
C LYS A 97 37.31 -28.88 -25.38
N LYS A 98 36.37 -29.10 -26.30
CA LYS A 98 35.03 -28.48 -26.23
C LYS A 98 34.28 -28.89 -24.97
N ALA A 99 34.31 -30.19 -24.63
CA ALA A 99 33.70 -30.71 -23.41
C ALA A 99 34.38 -30.16 -22.14
N ALA A 100 35.71 -30.00 -22.15
CA ALA A 100 36.45 -29.36 -21.05
C ALA A 100 36.06 -27.89 -20.84
N THR A 101 35.83 -27.13 -21.93
CA THR A 101 35.30 -25.76 -21.81
C THR A 101 33.90 -25.74 -21.22
N MET A 102 33.02 -26.66 -21.63
CA MET A 102 31.68 -26.79 -21.03
C MET A 102 31.76 -27.15 -19.55
N LEU A 103 32.69 -28.04 -19.18
CA LEU A 103 32.93 -28.43 -17.79
C LEU A 103 33.40 -27.25 -16.93
N ALA A 104 34.30 -26.41 -17.46
CA ALA A 104 34.73 -25.18 -16.78
C ALA A 104 33.54 -24.24 -16.53
N VAL A 105 32.72 -23.98 -17.55
CA VAL A 105 31.52 -23.13 -17.42
C VAL A 105 30.52 -23.70 -16.41
N ALA A 106 30.20 -24.99 -16.49
CA ALA A 106 29.28 -25.63 -15.56
C ALA A 106 29.78 -25.58 -14.11
N SER A 107 31.10 -25.71 -13.90
CA SER A 107 31.70 -25.63 -12.57
C SER A 107 31.60 -24.23 -11.92
N PHE A 108 31.63 -23.17 -12.72
CA PHE A 108 31.31 -21.81 -12.24
C PHE A 108 29.81 -21.65 -12.00
N GLY A 109 28.98 -22.26 -12.85
CA GLY A 109 27.52 -22.29 -12.67
C GLY A 109 27.09 -22.82 -11.30
N ILE A 110 27.72 -23.90 -10.82
CA ILE A 110 27.48 -24.42 -9.46
C ILE A 110 27.80 -23.35 -8.41
N ARG A 111 28.96 -22.70 -8.48
CA ARG A 111 29.34 -21.67 -7.51
C ARG A 111 28.36 -20.50 -7.51
N SER A 112 27.96 -20.03 -8.68
CA SER A 112 26.97 -18.96 -8.80
C SER A 112 25.61 -19.35 -8.23
N ALA A 113 25.14 -20.59 -8.49
CA ALA A 113 23.87 -21.07 -7.96
C ALA A 113 23.90 -21.23 -6.44
N VAL A 114 24.98 -21.77 -5.88
CA VAL A 114 25.16 -21.91 -4.42
C VAL A 114 25.23 -20.53 -3.76
N VAL A 115 25.97 -19.57 -4.33
CA VAL A 115 26.00 -18.19 -3.79
C VAL A 115 24.63 -17.54 -3.82
N ALA A 116 23.87 -17.69 -4.92
CA ALA A 116 22.51 -17.17 -5.00
C ALA A 116 21.57 -17.81 -3.95
N MET A 117 21.72 -19.12 -3.71
CA MET A 117 20.99 -19.81 -2.65
C MET A 117 21.45 -19.38 -1.25
N GLU A 118 22.73 -19.15 -1.01
CA GLU A 118 23.24 -18.59 0.25
C GLU A 118 22.71 -17.17 0.50
N GLU A 119 22.66 -16.32 -0.52
CA GLU A 119 22.07 -14.99 -0.40
C GLU A 119 20.56 -15.07 -0.13
N SER A 120 19.85 -15.97 -0.83
CA SER A 120 18.43 -16.25 -0.58
C SER A 120 18.19 -16.77 0.84
N TYR A 121 19.02 -17.70 1.31
CA TYR A 121 19.01 -18.25 2.65
C TYR A 121 19.24 -17.17 3.70
N LEU A 122 20.29 -16.37 3.54
CA LEU A 122 20.62 -15.33 4.51
C LEU A 122 19.55 -14.25 4.54
N SER A 123 18.91 -13.95 3.42
CA SER A 123 17.80 -13.00 3.34
C SER A 123 16.44 -13.56 3.75
N TYR A 124 16.36 -14.86 4.07
CA TYR A 124 15.19 -15.48 4.66
C TYR A 124 15.13 -15.23 6.16
N GLY A 125 13.98 -14.80 6.63
CA GLY A 125 13.74 -14.50 8.02
C GLY A 125 12.39 -13.82 8.16
N ASP A 126 12.05 -13.45 9.38
CA ASP A 126 10.72 -12.92 9.66
C ASP A 126 10.55 -11.52 9.04
N SER A 127 11.60 -10.70 8.98
CA SER A 127 11.52 -9.31 8.48
C SER A 127 11.02 -9.23 7.05
N ARG A 128 10.05 -8.33 6.81
CA ARG A 128 9.66 -7.92 5.44
C ARG A 128 10.81 -7.36 4.61
N PHE A 129 11.92 -6.94 5.23
CA PHE A 129 13.08 -6.39 4.56
C PHE A 129 14.19 -7.46 4.43
N PRO A 130 14.51 -7.93 3.21
CA PRO A 130 15.54 -8.96 2.97
C PRO A 130 16.92 -8.63 3.57
N ILE A 131 17.27 -7.34 3.60
CA ILE A 131 18.54 -6.86 4.16
C ILE A 131 18.60 -6.99 5.68
N ILE A 132 17.47 -6.86 6.39
CA ILE A 132 17.40 -7.04 7.84
C ILE A 132 17.60 -8.52 8.19
N ASN A 133 16.96 -9.42 7.45
CA ASN A 133 17.17 -10.86 7.60
C ASN A 133 18.63 -11.24 7.35
N LEU A 134 19.21 -10.72 6.26
CA LEU A 134 20.62 -10.92 5.92
C LEU A 134 21.54 -10.50 7.08
N LEU A 135 21.36 -9.28 7.60
CA LEU A 135 22.21 -8.76 8.66
C LEU A 135 21.98 -9.48 9.99
N THR A 136 20.75 -9.89 10.30
CA THR A 136 20.42 -10.67 11.49
C THR A 136 21.12 -12.02 11.45
N ASN A 137 20.91 -12.78 10.38
CA ASN A 137 21.50 -14.11 10.20
C ASN A 137 23.03 -14.05 10.13
N LEU A 138 23.58 -13.10 9.36
CA LEU A 138 25.02 -12.92 9.26
C LEU A 138 25.63 -12.45 10.59
N GLY A 139 24.96 -11.55 11.30
CA GLY A 139 25.38 -11.02 12.60
C GLY A 139 25.38 -12.08 13.69
N GLU A 140 24.39 -12.99 13.71
CA GLU A 140 24.38 -14.14 14.62
C GLU A 140 25.53 -15.10 14.34
N ARG A 141 25.77 -15.43 13.06
CA ARG A 141 26.89 -16.29 12.67
C ARG A 141 28.24 -15.64 12.98
N TYR A 142 28.35 -14.33 12.80
CA TYR A 142 29.58 -13.58 13.09
C TYR A 142 29.90 -13.59 14.59
N ARG A 143 28.91 -13.28 15.44
CA ARG A 143 29.06 -13.33 16.90
C ARG A 143 29.36 -14.73 17.43
N ALA A 144 28.84 -15.77 16.77
CA ALA A 144 29.16 -17.16 17.06
C ALA A 144 30.54 -17.60 16.51
N CYS A 145 31.34 -16.69 15.94
CA CYS A 145 32.62 -16.97 15.29
C CYS A 145 32.53 -18.03 14.16
N LYS A 146 31.35 -18.18 13.54
CA LYS A 146 31.09 -19.13 12.44
C LYS A 146 31.39 -18.54 11.06
N VAL A 147 31.65 -17.24 10.96
CA VAL A 147 32.06 -16.57 9.73
C VAL A 147 33.26 -15.65 9.98
N PRO A 148 34.15 -15.44 8.99
CA PRO A 148 35.27 -14.52 9.12
C PRO A 148 34.81 -13.06 9.37
N PRO A 149 35.57 -12.26 10.14
CA PRO A 149 35.28 -10.84 10.33
C PRO A 149 35.17 -10.04 9.02
N GLU A 150 35.97 -10.41 8.02
CA GLU A 150 35.92 -9.78 6.70
C GLU A 150 34.58 -9.99 5.99
N SER A 151 33.88 -11.10 6.23
CA SER A 151 32.56 -11.36 5.64
C SER A 151 31.50 -10.40 6.20
N TRP A 152 31.50 -10.13 7.51
CA TRP A 152 30.62 -9.12 8.11
C TRP A 152 30.95 -7.73 7.57
N LYS A 153 32.23 -7.34 7.67
CA LYS A 153 32.70 -6.01 7.30
C LYS A 153 32.48 -5.70 5.81
N SER A 154 32.77 -6.65 4.92
CA SER A 154 32.56 -6.47 3.48
C SER A 154 31.08 -6.33 3.13
N THR A 155 30.18 -7.11 3.74
CA THR A 155 28.73 -6.97 3.55
C THR A 155 28.25 -5.60 4.01
N CYS A 156 28.60 -5.18 5.23
CA CYS A 156 28.19 -3.86 5.73
C CYS A 156 28.72 -2.72 4.87
N ASN A 157 30.00 -2.79 4.46
CA ASN A 157 30.59 -1.78 3.59
C ASN A 157 29.92 -1.72 2.21
N ARG A 158 29.59 -2.88 1.62
CA ARG A 158 28.90 -2.96 0.32
C ARG A 158 27.58 -2.20 0.34
N TYR A 159 26.76 -2.41 1.37
CA TYR A 159 25.49 -1.71 1.51
C TYR A 159 25.65 -0.24 1.90
N GLY A 160 26.62 0.09 2.77
CA GLY A 160 26.94 1.48 3.08
C GLY A 160 27.33 2.28 1.82
N SER A 161 28.18 1.69 0.96
CA SER A 161 28.54 2.30 -0.33
C SER A 161 27.35 2.39 -1.30
N TYR A 162 26.46 1.40 -1.32
CA TYR A 162 25.24 1.44 -2.13
C TYR A 162 24.35 2.63 -1.74
N TYR A 163 24.07 2.80 -0.44
CA TYR A 163 23.24 3.91 0.03
C TYR A 163 23.91 5.27 -0.18
N ALA A 164 25.23 5.37 0.02
CA ALA A 164 25.99 6.58 -0.30
C ALA A 164 25.92 6.93 -1.80
N GLY A 165 26.00 5.92 -2.68
CA GLY A 165 25.80 6.12 -4.12
C GLY A 165 24.41 6.68 -4.45
N GLY A 166 23.36 6.19 -3.77
CA GLY A 166 22.00 6.73 -3.92
C GLY A 166 21.88 8.20 -3.53
N VAL A 167 22.63 8.66 -2.51
CA VAL A 167 22.70 10.10 -2.16
C VAL A 167 23.30 10.90 -3.31
N GLU A 168 24.40 10.43 -3.90
CA GLU A 168 25.02 11.10 -5.04
C GLU A 168 24.11 11.17 -6.27
N GLU A 169 23.32 10.12 -6.51
CA GLU A 169 22.35 10.09 -7.61
C GLU A 169 21.26 11.14 -7.41
N ILE A 170 20.71 11.25 -6.20
CA ILE A 170 19.72 12.29 -5.86
C ILE A 170 20.34 13.68 -5.99
N ASP A 171 21.55 13.90 -5.49
CA ASP A 171 22.22 15.21 -5.55
C ASP A 171 22.48 15.69 -6.99
N LYS A 172 22.63 14.76 -7.93
CA LYS A 172 22.79 15.02 -9.38
C LYS A 172 21.46 15.09 -10.13
N SER A 173 20.34 14.72 -9.51
CA SER A 173 19.02 14.69 -10.14
C SER A 173 18.41 16.09 -10.28
N SER A 174 17.68 16.32 -11.37
CA SER A 174 16.83 17.50 -11.54
C SER A 174 15.60 17.49 -10.62
N GLU A 175 15.28 16.33 -10.05
CA GLU A 175 14.07 16.07 -9.25
C GLU A 175 14.32 16.22 -7.74
N LYS A 176 15.54 16.59 -7.33
CA LYS A 176 16.01 16.55 -5.94
C LYS A 176 15.18 17.37 -4.94
N ASP A 177 14.50 18.40 -5.43
CA ASP A 177 13.70 19.33 -4.63
C ASP A 177 12.20 18.97 -4.65
N LYS A 178 11.80 17.88 -5.31
CA LYS A 178 10.41 17.44 -5.35
C LYS A 178 9.99 16.72 -4.05
N PRO A 179 8.69 16.75 -3.68
CA PRO A 179 8.19 16.06 -2.48
C PRO A 179 8.65 14.61 -2.38
N GLY A 180 9.05 14.18 -1.17
CA GLY A 180 9.56 12.83 -0.90
C GLY A 180 11.04 12.64 -1.24
N VAL A 181 11.63 13.44 -2.13
CA VAL A 181 13.04 13.28 -2.52
C VAL A 181 14.01 13.78 -1.44
N PRO A 182 13.80 14.94 -0.79
CA PRO A 182 14.60 15.37 0.36
C PRO A 182 14.58 14.38 1.53
N GLU A 183 13.42 13.83 1.86
CA GLU A 183 13.23 12.82 2.91
C GLU A 183 14.00 11.55 2.56
N ARG A 184 13.81 11.04 1.33
CA ARG A 184 14.54 9.88 0.82
C ARG A 184 16.05 10.09 0.90
N ARG A 185 16.54 11.28 0.52
CA ARG A 185 17.96 11.64 0.62
C ARG A 185 18.44 11.59 2.07
N ALA A 186 17.71 12.19 3.01
CA ALA A 186 18.07 12.19 4.43
C ALA A 186 18.14 10.77 4.99
N THR A 187 17.19 9.91 4.62
CA THR A 187 17.18 8.51 5.02
C THR A 187 18.35 7.72 4.42
N LEU A 188 18.72 7.96 3.15
CA LEU A 188 19.90 7.32 2.53
C LEU A 188 21.21 7.73 3.22
N VAL A 189 21.35 8.99 3.64
CA VAL A 189 22.50 9.45 4.43
C VAL A 189 22.57 8.70 5.76
N ARG A 190 21.45 8.63 6.49
CA ARG A 190 21.38 7.89 7.77
C ARG A 190 21.70 6.41 7.59
N LEU A 191 21.19 5.78 6.54
CA LEU A 191 21.51 4.38 6.22
C LEU A 191 23.01 4.20 5.97
N ALA A 192 23.63 5.04 5.16
CA ALA A 192 25.08 4.97 4.91
C ALA A 192 25.89 5.05 6.23
N GLU A 193 25.50 5.94 7.14
CA GLU A 193 26.13 6.08 8.47
C GLU A 193 25.89 4.85 9.37
N LEU A 194 24.66 4.32 9.41
CA LEU A 194 24.33 3.12 10.18
C LEU A 194 25.12 1.90 9.69
N PHE A 195 25.30 1.76 8.38
CA PHE A 195 26.12 0.69 7.81
C PHE A 195 27.61 0.83 8.15
N GLN A 196 28.11 2.06 8.30
CA GLN A 196 29.45 2.31 8.81
C GLN A 196 29.59 1.94 10.30
N GLN A 197 28.55 2.18 11.10
CA GLN A 197 28.51 1.77 12.51
C GLN A 197 28.45 0.24 12.65
N LEU A 198 27.59 -0.42 11.85
CA LEU A 198 27.51 -1.89 11.77
C LEU A 198 28.86 -2.50 11.38
N SER A 199 29.56 -1.94 10.39
CA SER A 199 30.85 -2.47 9.93
C SER A 199 31.96 -2.34 10.98
N ALA A 200 31.82 -1.43 11.94
CA ALA A 200 32.74 -1.25 13.06
C ALA A 200 32.49 -2.22 14.22
N LEU A 201 31.39 -2.98 14.21
CA LEU A 201 31.08 -3.95 15.27
C LEU A 201 32.01 -5.17 15.23
N SER A 202 32.31 -5.66 16.42
CA SER A 202 33.17 -6.82 16.68
C SER A 202 32.43 -7.92 17.43
N THR A 203 32.94 -9.14 17.41
CA THR A 203 32.31 -10.29 18.08
C THR A 203 32.21 -10.14 19.61
N ILE A 204 32.92 -9.17 20.19
CA ILE A 204 32.87 -8.86 21.63
C ILE A 204 31.84 -7.78 21.99
N ASP A 205 31.27 -7.08 20.99
CA ASP A 205 30.22 -6.10 21.24
C ASP A 205 28.94 -6.80 21.74
N PRO A 206 28.19 -6.17 22.66
CA PRO A 206 26.98 -6.77 23.22
C PRO A 206 25.91 -6.95 22.15
N ARG A 207 25.11 -8.02 22.29
CA ARG A 207 23.98 -8.32 21.39
C ARG A 207 23.06 -7.11 21.18
N SER A 208 22.73 -6.40 22.25
CA SER A 208 21.85 -5.24 22.19
C SER A 208 22.32 -4.17 21.20
N LYS A 209 23.64 -3.94 21.09
CA LYS A 209 24.18 -2.94 20.17
C LYS A 209 23.96 -3.31 18.69
N TYR A 210 23.98 -4.60 18.37
CA TYR A 210 23.59 -5.08 17.04
C TYR A 210 22.10 -4.86 16.82
N ASP A 211 21.29 -5.31 17.77
CA ASP A 211 19.82 -5.26 17.68
C ASP A 211 19.32 -3.81 17.57
N ASP A 212 19.91 -2.87 18.32
CA ASP A 212 19.61 -1.43 18.26
C ASP A 212 19.92 -0.84 16.87
N LEU A 213 21.09 -1.14 16.31
CA LEU A 213 21.46 -0.67 14.97
C LEU A 213 20.59 -1.29 13.87
N LEU A 214 20.22 -2.57 13.99
CA LEU A 214 19.30 -3.21 13.06
C LEU A 214 17.89 -2.62 13.14
N PHE A 215 17.44 -2.27 14.35
CA PHE A 215 16.18 -1.56 14.55
C PHE A 215 16.19 -0.19 13.85
N GLU A 216 17.27 0.58 14.00
CA GLU A 216 17.42 1.85 13.30
C GLU A 216 17.46 1.69 11.77
N VAL A 217 18.18 0.68 11.25
CA VAL A 217 18.18 0.38 9.81
C VAL A 217 16.77 0.05 9.33
N SER A 218 16.01 -0.75 10.08
CA SER A 218 14.62 -1.08 9.74
C SER A 218 13.75 0.18 9.71
N GLY A 219 13.86 1.06 10.69
CA GLY A 219 13.15 2.34 10.72
C GLY A 219 13.44 3.19 9.48
N CYS A 220 14.73 3.32 9.12
CA CYS A 220 15.11 4.01 7.89
C CYS A 220 14.54 3.34 6.62
N LEU A 221 14.46 2.02 6.54
CA LEU A 221 13.85 1.37 5.36
C LEU A 221 12.34 1.65 5.24
N ILE A 222 11.64 1.83 6.36
CA ILE A 222 10.23 2.25 6.40
C ILE A 222 10.12 3.70 5.90
N GLU A 223 10.87 4.63 6.50
CA GLU A 223 10.92 6.05 6.08
C GLU A 223 11.23 6.17 4.58
N MET A 224 12.15 5.35 4.07
CA MET A 224 12.52 5.34 2.64
C MET A 224 11.35 4.90 1.75
N SER A 225 10.54 3.95 2.21
CA SER A 225 9.34 3.50 1.48
C SER A 225 8.28 4.60 1.45
N GLU A 226 8.03 5.26 2.57
CA GLU A 226 7.07 6.37 2.67
C GLU A 226 7.49 7.58 1.81
N ALA A 227 8.78 7.90 1.82
CA ALA A 227 9.35 8.94 0.98
C ALA A 227 9.24 8.60 -0.52
N PHE A 228 9.41 7.32 -0.88
CA PHE A 228 9.18 6.84 -2.24
C PHE A 228 7.71 6.99 -2.65
N GLU A 229 6.77 6.56 -1.81
CA GLU A 229 5.34 6.73 -2.06
C GLU A 229 4.97 8.22 -2.21
N THR A 230 5.48 9.09 -1.34
CA THR A 230 5.27 10.54 -1.43
C THR A 230 5.72 11.10 -2.78
N TYR A 231 6.92 10.72 -3.24
CA TYR A 231 7.41 11.13 -4.55
C TYR A 231 6.58 10.53 -5.69
N HIS A 232 6.16 9.28 -5.56
CA HIS A 232 5.35 8.59 -6.56
C HIS A 232 3.97 9.25 -6.69
N SER A 233 3.27 9.45 -5.57
CA SER A 233 2.01 10.18 -5.51
C SER A 233 2.16 11.57 -6.11
N HIS A 234 3.19 12.35 -5.73
CA HIS A 234 3.42 13.66 -6.35
C HIS A 234 3.63 13.54 -7.86
N THR A 235 4.50 12.64 -8.30
CA THR A 235 4.86 12.45 -9.72
C THR A 235 3.70 11.98 -10.57
N PHE A 236 2.74 11.22 -10.03
CA PHE A 236 1.59 10.72 -10.78
C PHE A 236 0.34 11.58 -10.64
N LEU A 237 0.12 12.18 -9.47
CA LEU A 237 -1.11 12.91 -9.16
C LEU A 237 -1.01 14.43 -9.39
N THR A 238 0.18 15.02 -9.44
CA THR A 238 0.31 16.47 -9.72
C THR A 238 0.70 16.73 -11.16
N GLY A 239 0.02 17.64 -11.87
CA GLY A 239 0.22 17.78 -13.30
C GLY A 239 -0.33 19.08 -13.86
N GLU A 240 -0.82 19.00 -15.09
CA GLU A 240 -1.31 20.13 -15.87
C GLU A 240 -2.69 20.60 -15.43
N THR A 241 -3.37 19.80 -14.62
CA THR A 241 -4.70 20.10 -14.07
C THR A 241 -4.67 20.13 -12.54
N SER A 242 -5.70 20.72 -11.96
CA SER A 242 -5.98 20.69 -10.53
C SER A 242 -6.52 19.34 -10.06
N SER A 243 -7.02 18.51 -10.99
CA SER A 243 -7.60 17.18 -10.73
C SER A 243 -6.52 16.08 -10.68
N PRO A 244 -6.28 15.44 -9.53
CA PRO A 244 -5.28 14.38 -9.39
C PRO A 244 -5.52 13.17 -10.31
N ARG A 245 -6.78 12.83 -10.53
CA ARG A 245 -7.21 11.65 -11.29
C ARG A 245 -7.06 11.86 -12.79
N ILE A 246 -7.38 13.06 -13.27
CA ILE A 246 -7.14 13.46 -14.65
C ILE A 246 -5.62 13.51 -14.92
N ASN A 247 -4.82 14.06 -14.00
CA ASN A 247 -3.36 14.05 -14.14
C ASN A 247 -2.76 12.64 -14.25
N LEU A 248 -3.27 11.69 -13.47
CA LEU A 248 -2.88 10.28 -13.56
C LEU A 248 -3.21 9.72 -14.95
N ILE A 249 -4.45 9.91 -15.42
CA ILE A 249 -4.91 9.42 -16.72
C ILE A 249 -4.08 10.03 -17.86
N ILE A 250 -3.83 11.33 -17.86
CA ILE A 250 -3.00 12.02 -18.86
C ILE A 250 -1.60 11.40 -18.92
N LYS A 251 -0.96 11.14 -17.78
CA LYS A 251 0.39 10.55 -17.73
C LYS A 251 0.41 9.10 -18.20
N VAL A 252 -0.58 8.30 -17.81
CA VAL A 252 -0.70 6.92 -18.28
C VAL A 252 -0.96 6.90 -19.79
N ALA A 253 -1.83 7.77 -20.30
CA ALA A 253 -2.12 7.91 -21.73
C ALA A 253 -0.87 8.28 -22.53
N ARG A 254 -0.13 9.31 -22.10
CA ARG A 254 1.17 9.67 -22.72
C ARG A 254 2.16 8.52 -22.69
N GLY A 255 2.25 7.80 -21.57
CA GLY A 255 3.14 6.65 -21.48
C GLY A 255 2.71 5.45 -22.34
N VAL A 256 1.41 5.24 -22.59
CA VAL A 256 0.92 4.27 -23.57
C VAL A 256 1.28 4.69 -25.00
N ILE A 257 1.09 5.97 -25.35
CA ILE A 257 1.49 6.53 -26.65
C ILE A 257 3.00 6.34 -26.87
N GLU A 258 3.81 6.52 -25.81
CA GLU A 258 5.25 6.30 -25.81
C GLU A 258 5.68 4.83 -25.66
N LYS A 259 4.73 3.89 -25.55
CA LYS A 259 4.96 2.44 -25.34
C LYS A 259 5.73 2.09 -24.07
N LYS A 260 5.61 2.93 -23.04
CA LYS A 260 6.17 2.71 -21.69
C LYS A 260 5.20 1.97 -20.77
N TYR A 261 3.90 2.07 -21.01
CA TYR A 261 2.86 1.39 -20.23
C TYR A 261 2.01 0.47 -21.11
N ASP A 262 1.38 -0.51 -20.48
CA ASP A 262 0.46 -1.43 -21.13
C ASP A 262 -0.93 -0.81 -21.31
N ASN A 263 -1.58 -1.10 -22.43
CA ASN A 263 -2.92 -0.61 -22.75
C ASN A 263 -3.97 -0.97 -21.70
N SER A 264 -3.81 -2.09 -20.99
CA SER A 264 -4.73 -2.53 -19.94
C SER A 264 -4.80 -1.56 -18.76
N VAL A 265 -3.68 -0.89 -18.42
CA VAL A 265 -3.64 0.09 -17.33
C VAL A 265 -4.43 1.33 -17.70
N LEU A 266 -4.24 1.84 -18.92
CA LEU A 266 -5.01 2.98 -19.42
C LEU A 266 -6.51 2.66 -19.46
N ARG A 267 -6.87 1.48 -20.01
CA ARG A 267 -8.26 1.04 -20.09
C ARG A 267 -8.95 1.02 -18.74
N ALA A 268 -8.28 0.46 -17.73
CA ALA A 268 -8.85 0.36 -16.38
C ALA A 268 -9.14 1.75 -15.81
N LEU A 269 -8.18 2.68 -15.91
CA LEU A 269 -8.32 4.02 -15.35
C LEU A 269 -9.38 4.87 -16.09
N THR A 270 -9.41 4.80 -17.42
CA THR A 270 -10.36 5.61 -18.22
C THR A 270 -11.79 5.08 -18.14
N THR A 271 -11.97 3.76 -18.11
CA THR A 271 -13.30 3.14 -17.95
C THR A 271 -13.87 3.43 -16.57
N ASP A 272 -13.05 3.31 -15.52
CA ASP A 272 -13.46 3.57 -14.14
C ASP A 272 -13.95 5.02 -13.95
N LEU A 273 -13.20 6.01 -14.45
CA LEU A 273 -13.63 7.40 -14.36
C LEU A 273 -14.85 7.70 -15.24
N SER A 274 -14.94 7.12 -16.45
CA SER A 274 -16.09 7.30 -17.35
C SER A 274 -17.38 6.75 -16.73
N ASP A 275 -17.35 5.54 -16.16
CA ASP A 275 -18.50 4.93 -15.49
C ASP A 275 -19.00 5.78 -14.31
N GLU A 276 -18.07 6.37 -13.54
CA GLU A 276 -18.37 7.25 -12.43
C GLU A 276 -19.00 8.57 -12.87
N LEU A 277 -18.43 9.23 -13.89
CA LEU A 277 -18.98 10.47 -14.46
C LEU A 277 -20.38 10.26 -15.01
N GLN A 278 -20.64 9.14 -15.69
CA GLN A 278 -21.99 8.78 -16.14
C GLN A 278 -22.96 8.52 -14.98
N GLY A 279 -22.46 8.10 -13.82
CA GLY A 279 -23.21 8.03 -12.58
C GLY A 279 -23.64 9.42 -12.11
N TYR A 280 -22.69 10.34 -11.96
CA TYR A 280 -22.95 11.71 -11.52
C TYR A 280 -23.84 12.50 -12.48
N LEU A 281 -23.63 12.38 -13.80
CA LEU A 281 -24.46 13.03 -14.81
C LEU A 281 -25.94 12.63 -14.67
N LYS A 282 -26.23 11.35 -14.37
CA LYS A 282 -27.61 10.88 -14.12
C LYS A 282 -28.20 11.47 -12.85
N GLU A 283 -27.38 11.76 -11.85
CA GLU A 283 -27.81 12.39 -10.61
C GLU A 283 -28.08 13.89 -10.81
N LEU A 284 -27.16 14.60 -11.45
CA LEU A 284 -27.32 16.01 -11.80
C LEU A 284 -28.54 16.24 -12.71
N ASP A 285 -28.81 15.36 -13.68
CA ASP A 285 -30.01 15.40 -14.52
C ASP A 285 -31.32 15.14 -13.74
N ARG A 286 -31.26 14.54 -12.55
CA ARG A 286 -32.42 14.46 -11.64
C ARG A 286 -32.60 15.75 -10.86
N ILE A 287 -31.51 16.41 -10.49
CA ILE A 287 -31.53 17.66 -9.73
C ILE A 287 -32.03 18.81 -10.61
N THR A 288 -31.59 18.91 -11.87
CA THR A 288 -32.05 19.94 -12.82
C THR A 288 -33.56 19.86 -13.11
N LYS A 289 -34.18 18.68 -12.98
CA LYS A 289 -35.65 18.50 -13.09
C LYS A 289 -36.44 19.17 -11.97
N ASN A 290 -35.79 19.50 -10.85
CA ASN A 290 -36.35 20.28 -9.74
C ASN A 290 -35.46 21.51 -9.51
N PRO A 291 -35.64 22.59 -10.30
CA PRO A 291 -34.76 23.76 -10.27
C PRO A 291 -34.62 24.32 -8.86
N GLN A 292 -33.39 24.62 -8.46
CA GLN A 292 -33.12 25.23 -7.16
C GLN A 292 -33.56 26.70 -7.18
N GLU A 293 -33.89 27.27 -6.02
CA GLU A 293 -34.29 28.69 -5.93
C GLU A 293 -33.15 29.66 -6.29
N SER A 294 -31.91 29.19 -6.31
CA SER A 294 -30.73 29.99 -6.67
C SER A 294 -30.34 29.82 -8.14
N GLU A 295 -30.35 30.93 -8.88
CA GLU A 295 -29.85 31.03 -10.27
C GLU A 295 -28.36 30.66 -10.34
N ILE A 296 -27.55 31.09 -9.36
CA ILE A 296 -26.11 30.78 -9.28
C ILE A 296 -25.86 29.27 -9.18
N LEU A 297 -26.65 28.56 -8.38
CA LEU A 297 -26.51 27.10 -8.24
C LEU A 297 -27.00 26.36 -9.49
N ASN A 298 -28.07 26.83 -10.14
CA ASN A 298 -28.54 26.24 -11.38
C ASN A 298 -27.52 26.43 -12.52
N ASP A 299 -26.88 27.59 -12.61
CA ASP A 299 -25.80 27.86 -13.57
C ASP A 299 -24.58 26.98 -13.28
N ALA A 300 -24.16 26.87 -12.02
CA ALA A 300 -23.05 25.99 -11.62
C ALA A 300 -23.34 24.50 -11.91
N ILE A 301 -24.58 24.02 -11.72
CA ILE A 301 -24.97 22.65 -12.08
C ILE A 301 -24.93 22.44 -13.59
N ALA A 302 -25.37 23.42 -14.39
CA ALA A 302 -25.29 23.34 -15.84
C ALA A 302 -23.83 23.27 -16.31
N ASP A 303 -22.97 24.14 -15.76
CA ASP A 303 -21.54 24.13 -16.04
C ASP A 303 -20.89 22.78 -15.62
N MET A 304 -21.30 22.17 -14.49
CA MET A 304 -20.84 20.83 -14.11
C MET A 304 -21.21 19.77 -15.14
N ILE A 305 -22.44 19.78 -15.64
CA ILE A 305 -22.91 18.81 -16.63
C ILE A 305 -22.07 18.93 -17.91
N ASP A 306 -21.95 20.15 -18.46
CA ASP A 306 -21.20 20.39 -19.70
C ASP A 306 -19.72 19.97 -19.58
N VAL A 307 -19.10 20.23 -18.43
CA VAL A 307 -17.71 19.86 -18.16
C VAL A 307 -17.55 18.36 -17.99
N MET A 308 -18.46 17.68 -17.29
CA MET A 308 -18.41 16.22 -17.12
C MET A 308 -18.65 15.48 -18.43
N GLU A 309 -19.55 15.97 -19.28
CA GLU A 309 -19.74 15.44 -20.63
C GLU A 309 -18.46 15.60 -21.47
N SER A 310 -17.82 16.77 -21.38
CA SER A 310 -16.53 17.02 -22.05
C SER A 310 -15.42 16.08 -21.56
N ILE A 311 -15.35 15.81 -20.26
CA ILE A 311 -14.39 14.85 -19.71
C ILE A 311 -14.70 13.44 -20.22
N ASP A 312 -15.96 13.01 -20.20
CA ASP A 312 -16.35 11.67 -20.69
C ASP A 312 -15.98 11.48 -22.18
N ASP A 313 -16.23 12.49 -23.02
CA ASP A 313 -15.85 12.48 -24.43
C ASP A 313 -14.32 12.33 -24.61
N GLY A 314 -13.53 13.07 -23.83
CA GLY A 314 -12.07 12.92 -23.80
C GLY A 314 -11.61 11.52 -23.37
N LEU A 315 -12.28 10.93 -22.37
CA LEU A 315 -11.99 9.57 -21.90
C LEU A 315 -12.34 8.50 -22.94
N GLN A 316 -13.44 8.66 -23.68
CA GLN A 316 -13.85 7.69 -24.71
C GLN A 316 -12.80 7.55 -25.81
N SER A 317 -12.19 8.65 -26.24
CA SER A 317 -11.06 8.64 -27.19
C SER A 317 -9.84 7.87 -26.65
N LEU A 318 -9.56 7.99 -25.35
CA LEU A 318 -8.49 7.22 -24.70
C LEU A 318 -8.87 5.74 -24.49
N VAL A 319 -10.14 5.42 -24.28
CA VAL A 319 -10.65 4.04 -24.24
C VAL A 319 -10.47 3.36 -25.59
N ALA A 320 -10.79 4.06 -26.70
CA ALA A 320 -10.57 3.55 -28.06
C ALA A 320 -9.09 3.21 -28.29
N LEU A 321 -8.17 4.12 -27.92
CA LEU A 321 -6.73 3.87 -27.94
C LEU A 321 -6.36 2.62 -27.13
N ALA A 322 -6.86 2.53 -25.89
CA ALA A 322 -6.57 1.42 -25.00
C ALA A 322 -7.12 0.08 -25.52
N ASN A 323 -8.19 0.09 -26.32
CA ASN A 323 -8.75 -1.09 -26.99
C ASN A 323 -7.95 -1.53 -28.22
N GLY A 324 -6.93 -0.76 -28.62
CA GLY A 324 -6.12 -1.03 -29.79
C GLY A 324 -6.80 -0.59 -31.09
N GLU A 325 -7.78 0.32 -30.99
CA GLU A 325 -8.37 0.97 -32.15
C GLU A 325 -7.38 1.97 -32.76
N GLU A 326 -7.48 2.19 -34.07
CA GLU A 326 -6.61 3.11 -34.78
C GLU A 326 -7.14 4.53 -34.59
N VAL A 327 -6.59 5.25 -33.60
CA VAL A 327 -6.94 6.64 -33.27
C VAL A 327 -5.87 7.58 -33.82
N GLU A 328 -6.27 8.66 -34.50
CA GLU A 328 -5.31 9.60 -35.07
C GLU A 328 -4.58 10.38 -33.96
N GLN A 329 -3.30 10.71 -34.18
CA GLN A 329 -2.50 11.44 -33.19
C GLN A 329 -3.10 12.82 -32.86
N ALA A 330 -3.77 13.47 -33.81
CA ALA A 330 -4.44 14.74 -33.60
C ALA A 330 -5.65 14.60 -32.66
N GLU A 331 -6.44 13.54 -32.84
CA GLU A 331 -7.60 13.21 -31.99
C GLU A 331 -7.19 12.86 -30.57
N LEU A 332 -6.07 12.14 -30.40
CA LEU A 332 -5.50 11.87 -29.07
C LEU A 332 -5.02 13.14 -28.37
N GLN A 333 -4.43 14.07 -29.13
CA GLN A 333 -3.99 15.34 -28.56
C GLN A 333 -5.18 16.19 -28.14
N GLU A 334 -6.22 16.26 -28.99
CA GLU A 334 -7.47 16.94 -28.68
C GLU A 334 -8.14 16.35 -27.44
N ALA A 335 -8.21 15.03 -27.31
CA ALA A 335 -8.74 14.37 -26.12
C ALA A 335 -7.95 14.73 -24.84
N LEU A 336 -6.62 14.79 -24.91
CA LEU A 336 -5.80 15.21 -23.78
C LEU A 336 -6.02 16.70 -23.44
N ASP A 337 -6.12 17.56 -24.44
CA ASP A 337 -6.37 19.00 -24.25
C ASP A 337 -7.75 19.24 -23.61
N ILE A 338 -8.78 18.51 -24.04
CA ILE A 338 -10.12 18.53 -23.42
C ILE A 338 -10.05 18.13 -21.95
N LEU A 339 -9.35 17.04 -21.62
CA LEU A 339 -9.18 16.61 -20.23
C LEU A 339 -8.45 17.65 -19.39
N ILE A 340 -7.44 18.32 -19.97
CA ILE A 340 -6.69 19.37 -19.28
C ILE A 340 -7.59 20.56 -18.95
N GLU A 341 -8.27 21.10 -19.95
CA GLU A 341 -9.14 22.26 -19.80
C GLU A 341 -10.32 21.94 -18.86
N SER A 342 -10.97 20.80 -19.07
CA SER A 342 -12.15 20.42 -18.30
C SER A 342 -11.83 20.06 -16.85
N GLY A 343 -10.64 19.52 -16.56
CA GLY A 343 -10.24 19.19 -15.19
C GLY A 343 -10.09 20.41 -14.28
N ASP A 344 -9.59 21.52 -14.80
CA ASP A 344 -9.52 22.77 -14.05
C ASP A 344 -10.90 23.41 -13.87
N VAL A 345 -11.71 23.43 -14.93
CA VAL A 345 -13.07 23.98 -14.85
C VAL A 345 -13.92 23.17 -13.87
N LEU A 346 -13.83 21.85 -13.85
CA LEU A 346 -14.56 21.01 -12.89
C LEU A 346 -14.20 21.37 -11.44
N THR A 347 -12.90 21.60 -11.18
CA THR A 347 -12.42 22.00 -9.87
C THR A 347 -12.98 23.36 -9.46
N ASP A 348 -12.99 24.34 -10.38
CA ASP A 348 -13.52 25.68 -10.12
C ASP A 348 -15.04 25.69 -9.87
N VAL A 349 -15.77 24.89 -10.64
CA VAL A 349 -17.23 24.76 -10.48
C VAL A 349 -17.57 24.05 -9.16
N ASN A 350 -16.82 23.01 -8.79
CA ASN A 350 -16.93 22.37 -7.47
C ASN A 350 -16.69 23.37 -6.33
N GLN A 351 -15.63 24.19 -6.41
CA GLN A 351 -15.39 25.23 -5.41
C GLN A 351 -16.51 26.26 -5.34
N THR A 352 -17.18 26.54 -6.46
CA THR A 352 -18.31 27.47 -6.50
C THR A 352 -19.52 26.88 -5.78
N VAL A 353 -19.80 25.61 -5.99
CA VAL A 353 -20.87 24.88 -5.26
C VAL A 353 -20.53 24.74 -3.78
N GLU A 354 -19.30 24.40 -3.42
CA GLU A 354 -18.83 24.36 -2.02
C GLU A 354 -18.99 25.73 -1.34
N LYS A 355 -18.50 26.81 -1.96
CA LYS A 355 -18.67 28.19 -1.44
C LYS A 355 -20.14 28.57 -1.32
N TYR A 356 -20.99 28.14 -2.26
CA TYR A 356 -22.42 28.37 -2.19
C TYR A 356 -23.01 27.63 -0.97
N ASN A 357 -22.72 26.34 -0.80
CA ASN A 357 -23.14 25.53 0.35
C ASN A 357 -22.66 26.16 1.68
N GLU A 358 -21.41 26.60 1.73
CA GLU A 358 -20.84 27.32 2.88
C GLU A 358 -21.50 28.69 3.13
N SER A 359 -21.98 29.36 2.09
CA SER A 359 -22.65 30.67 2.22
C SER A 359 -24.10 30.53 2.67
N GLN A 360 -24.78 29.46 2.25
CA GLN A 360 -26.12 29.11 2.73
C GLN A 360 -26.07 28.66 4.20
N SER A 361 -24.94 28.12 4.65
CA SER A 361 -24.71 27.78 6.05
C SER A 361 -24.23 28.95 6.93
N LYS A 362 -24.22 30.20 6.43
CA LYS A 362 -23.76 31.40 7.18
C LYS A 362 -24.77 32.57 7.12
N VAL A 363 -25.05 33.20 8.26
CA VAL A 363 -25.96 34.35 8.42
C VAL A 363 -25.19 35.57 8.95
N THR A 364 -25.35 36.73 8.31
CA THR A 364 -24.71 37.99 8.74
C THR A 364 -25.64 38.81 9.64
N CYS A 365 -25.12 39.30 10.76
CA CYS A 365 -25.85 40.13 11.70
C CYS A 365 -26.13 41.54 11.13
N PRO A 366 -27.41 41.96 11.00
CA PRO A 366 -27.75 43.30 10.51
C PRO A 366 -27.42 44.40 11.52
N GLY A 367 -27.22 44.05 12.80
CA GLY A 367 -26.90 45.01 13.87
C GLY A 367 -25.43 45.38 13.98
N CYS A 368 -24.51 44.44 13.73
CA CYS A 368 -23.06 44.69 13.89
C CYS A 368 -22.17 44.10 12.78
N GLY A 369 -22.74 43.41 11.80
CA GLY A 369 -21.98 42.81 10.69
C GLY A 369 -21.21 41.53 11.01
N ALA A 370 -21.39 40.95 12.21
CA ALA A 370 -20.76 39.67 12.55
C ALA A 370 -21.39 38.51 11.76
N VAL A 371 -20.57 37.58 11.27
CA VAL A 371 -21.01 36.40 10.50
C VAL A 371 -21.13 35.21 11.46
N HIS A 372 -22.25 34.49 11.37
CA HIS A 372 -22.61 33.36 12.22
C HIS A 372 -23.00 32.16 11.36
N GLU A 373 -23.04 30.97 11.94
CA GLU A 373 -23.64 29.80 11.27
C GLU A 373 -25.16 29.96 11.12
N ALA A 374 -25.70 29.40 10.04
CA ALA A 374 -27.14 29.37 9.79
C ALA A 374 -27.84 28.60 10.90
N GLY A 375 -28.96 29.14 11.40
CA GLY A 375 -29.68 28.62 12.56
C GLY A 375 -29.52 29.48 13.81
N MET A 376 -28.47 30.29 13.98
CA MET A 376 -28.39 31.15 15.17
C MET A 376 -29.50 32.22 15.20
N GLN A 377 -30.26 32.29 16.30
CA GLN A 377 -31.35 33.29 16.45
C GLN A 377 -30.87 34.68 16.87
N THR A 378 -29.75 34.75 17.58
CA THR A 378 -29.22 36.00 18.13
C THR A 378 -27.72 36.10 17.92
N CYS A 379 -27.27 37.28 17.49
CA CYS A 379 -25.87 37.57 17.29
C CYS A 379 -25.10 37.48 18.62
N THR A 380 -24.11 36.59 18.70
CA THR A 380 -23.25 36.45 19.89
C THR A 380 -22.37 37.68 20.14
N SER A 381 -22.20 38.56 19.15
CA SER A 381 -21.38 39.78 19.26
C SER A 381 -22.15 41.02 19.74
N CYS A 382 -23.43 41.18 19.37
CA CYS A 382 -24.20 42.39 19.70
C CYS A 382 -25.61 42.15 20.24
N GLY A 383 -26.03 40.89 20.35
CA GLY A 383 -27.35 40.51 20.87
C GLY A 383 -28.54 40.82 19.95
N SER A 384 -28.29 41.32 18.74
CA SER A 384 -29.37 41.59 17.77
C SER A 384 -29.92 40.28 17.18
N PRO A 385 -31.24 40.20 16.94
CA PRO A 385 -31.83 39.03 16.28
C PRO A 385 -31.28 38.89 14.86
N LEU A 386 -30.91 37.67 14.49
CA LEU A 386 -30.39 37.35 13.16
C LEU A 386 -31.55 37.05 12.19
N PRO A 387 -31.43 37.38 10.89
CA PRO A 387 -32.42 37.04 9.88
C PRO A 387 -32.55 35.53 9.79
N GLN A 388 -33.76 35.02 10.04
CA GLN A 388 -34.07 33.61 9.84
C GLN A 388 -34.20 33.37 8.33
N PRO A 389 -33.49 32.38 7.74
CA PRO A 389 -33.74 32.00 6.37
C PRO A 389 -35.21 31.58 6.25
N LEU A 390 -35.95 32.25 5.36
CA LEU A 390 -37.31 31.88 5.01
C LEU A 390 -37.25 30.48 4.40
N SER A 391 -37.61 29.45 5.18
CA SER A 391 -37.90 28.07 4.78
C SER A 391 -37.70 27.77 3.29
N THR A 392 -36.45 27.62 2.87
CA THR A 392 -36.12 26.98 1.60
C THR A 392 -36.28 25.47 1.80
N GLY A 393 -36.81 24.78 0.79
CA GLY A 393 -37.03 23.33 0.83
C GLY A 393 -35.74 22.51 1.06
N PRO A 394 -35.81 21.16 1.06
CA PRO A 394 -34.65 20.32 1.34
C PRO A 394 -33.51 20.68 0.39
N THR A 395 -32.46 21.29 0.94
CA THR A 395 -31.21 21.56 0.23
C THR A 395 -30.48 20.24 0.08
N SER A 396 -30.55 19.64 -1.10
CA SER A 396 -29.63 18.55 -1.47
C SER A 396 -28.23 19.14 -1.52
N SER A 397 -27.38 18.80 -0.56
CA SER A 397 -25.94 19.10 -0.63
C SER A 397 -25.35 18.28 -1.78
N ILE A 398 -25.04 18.95 -2.89
CA ILE A 398 -24.23 18.38 -3.96
C ILE A 398 -22.79 18.41 -3.44
N GLU A 399 -22.28 17.26 -2.99
CA GLU A 399 -20.87 17.07 -2.70
C GLU A 399 -20.28 16.12 -3.74
N MET A 400 -19.43 16.65 -4.62
CA MET A 400 -18.61 15.86 -5.53
C MET A 400 -17.16 15.95 -5.08
N ARG A 401 -16.59 14.83 -4.64
CA ARG A 401 -15.22 14.76 -4.12
C ARG A 401 -14.38 13.94 -5.09
N GLU A 402 -13.43 14.58 -5.76
CA GLU A 402 -12.45 13.88 -6.60
C GLU A 402 -11.46 13.11 -5.72
N GLY A 403 -11.48 11.77 -5.76
CA GLY A 403 -10.54 10.97 -4.98
C GLY A 403 -10.33 9.56 -5.51
N ALA A 404 -9.15 9.32 -6.10
CA ALA A 404 -8.58 7.98 -6.24
C ALA A 404 -7.95 7.57 -4.90
N GLY A 405 -8.82 7.12 -4.02
CA GLY A 405 -8.55 6.30 -2.86
C GLY A 405 -9.87 5.60 -2.57
N GLU A 406 -9.86 4.37 -2.05
CA GLU A 406 -11.04 3.93 -1.30
C GLU A 406 -11.25 4.96 -0.19
N SER A 407 -12.13 5.94 -0.43
CA SER A 407 -12.39 6.98 0.54
C SER A 407 -13.12 6.31 1.70
N TYR A 408 -12.56 6.47 2.89
CA TYR A 408 -13.18 6.01 4.14
C TYR A 408 -14.30 6.96 4.60
N ASP A 409 -14.76 7.83 3.70
CA ASP A 409 -15.62 9.00 3.94
C ASP A 409 -16.93 8.94 3.13
N GLU A 410 -17.25 7.85 2.43
CA GLU A 410 -18.60 7.70 1.88
C GLU A 410 -19.62 7.61 3.03
N PRO A 411 -20.55 8.57 3.16
CA PRO A 411 -21.51 8.52 4.23
C PRO A 411 -22.52 7.41 3.98
N VAL A 412 -22.59 6.44 4.90
CA VAL A 412 -23.48 5.29 4.78
C VAL A 412 -24.76 5.53 5.55
N MET A 413 -25.88 5.67 4.85
CA MET A 413 -27.20 5.63 5.47
C MET A 413 -27.50 4.20 5.94
N THR A 414 -27.40 3.95 7.25
CA THR A 414 -27.71 2.63 7.82
C THR A 414 -29.21 2.46 8.03
N THR A 415 -29.68 1.20 8.07
CA THR A 415 -31.10 0.91 8.34
C THR A 415 -31.58 1.45 9.69
N VAL A 416 -30.67 1.52 10.68
CA VAL A 416 -30.94 2.07 12.02
C VAL A 416 -31.10 3.58 11.99
N MET A 417 -30.26 4.26 11.20
CA MET A 417 -30.35 5.71 10.99
C MET A 417 -31.64 6.08 10.24
N GLN A 418 -31.96 5.33 9.19
CA GLN A 418 -33.19 5.51 8.44
C GLN A 418 -34.44 5.29 9.32
N GLU A 419 -34.44 4.27 10.17
CA GLU A 419 -35.52 4.01 11.12
C GLU A 419 -35.77 5.20 12.06
N LEU A 420 -34.71 5.80 12.63
CA LEU A 420 -34.86 6.98 13.48
C LEU A 420 -35.38 8.17 12.67
N PHE A 421 -34.79 8.45 11.51
CA PHE A 421 -35.13 9.62 10.70
C PHE A 421 -36.56 9.58 10.19
N ASP A 422 -37.04 8.41 9.76
CA ASP A 422 -38.43 8.20 9.40
C ASP A 422 -39.38 8.51 10.57
N LYS A 423 -39.00 8.13 11.80
CA LYS A 423 -39.81 8.43 13.01
C LYS A 423 -39.79 9.91 13.38
N VAL A 424 -38.65 10.57 13.24
CA VAL A 424 -38.53 12.03 13.41
C VAL A 424 -39.41 12.75 12.38
N GLU A 425 -39.43 12.30 11.12
CA GLU A 425 -40.30 12.87 10.08
C GLU A 425 -41.79 12.57 10.30
N GLU A 426 -42.14 11.37 10.78
CA GLU A 426 -43.52 11.04 11.14
C GLU A 426 -44.03 11.95 12.26
N PHE A 427 -43.22 12.21 13.28
CA PHE A 427 -43.54 13.15 14.35
C PHE A 427 -43.66 14.60 13.83
N ASP A 428 -42.68 15.07 13.07
CA ASP A 428 -42.64 16.43 12.51
C ASP A 428 -43.85 16.74 11.61
N ARG A 429 -44.36 15.72 10.89
CA ARG A 429 -45.56 15.84 10.04
C ARG A 429 -46.88 15.57 10.79
N GLY A 430 -46.83 15.42 12.12
CA GLY A 430 -48.00 15.18 12.98
C GLY A 430 -48.65 13.81 12.79
N ARG A 431 -47.90 12.83 12.27
CA ARG A 431 -48.35 11.43 12.05
C ARG A 431 -47.99 10.50 13.21
N LEU A 432 -47.13 10.96 14.13
CA LEU A 432 -46.76 10.28 15.36
C LEU A 432 -47.06 11.22 16.54
N ASP A 433 -47.68 10.67 17.58
CA ASP A 433 -47.98 11.41 18.81
C ASP A 433 -46.72 11.63 19.66
N GLY A 434 -46.68 12.72 20.44
CA GLY A 434 -45.51 13.09 21.25
C GLY A 434 -45.11 12.03 22.27
N ASP A 435 -46.08 11.40 22.94
CA ASP A 435 -45.78 10.34 23.92
C ASP A 435 -45.18 9.11 23.21
N LEU A 436 -45.72 8.76 22.03
CA LEU A 436 -45.21 7.66 21.21
C LEU A 436 -43.83 7.96 20.61
N PHE A 437 -43.53 9.22 20.28
CA PHE A 437 -42.22 9.61 19.79
C PHE A 437 -41.17 9.56 20.91
N MET A 438 -41.54 9.94 22.13
CA MET A 438 -40.66 9.79 23.30
C MET A 438 -40.35 8.31 23.58
N ASP A 439 -41.33 7.40 23.45
CA ASP A 439 -41.09 5.95 23.55
C ASP A 439 -40.12 5.44 22.46
N VAL A 440 -40.16 6.01 21.25
CA VAL A 440 -39.20 5.70 20.18
C VAL A 440 -37.80 6.15 20.58
N LEU A 441 -37.64 7.38 21.08
CA LEU A 441 -36.34 7.90 21.53
C LEU A 441 -35.78 7.09 22.71
N ASP A 442 -36.63 6.67 23.66
CA ASP A 442 -36.27 5.76 24.76
C ASP A 442 -35.70 4.44 24.23
N ASN A 443 -36.29 3.89 23.16
CA ASN A 443 -35.80 2.66 22.53
C ASN A 443 -34.42 2.84 21.92
N PHE A 444 -34.18 3.95 21.22
CA PHE A 444 -32.87 4.26 20.64
C PHE A 444 -31.82 4.53 21.70
N GLU A 445 -32.16 5.24 22.78
CA GLU A 445 -31.27 5.44 23.93
C GLU A 445 -30.90 4.10 24.59
N GLN A 446 -31.88 3.20 24.77
CA GLN A 446 -31.59 1.86 25.28
C GLN A 446 -30.65 1.05 24.37
N ARG A 447 -30.75 1.22 23.04
CA ARG A 447 -29.82 0.60 22.08
C ARG A 447 -28.41 1.18 22.21
N ILE A 448 -28.29 2.49 22.41
CA ILE A 448 -27.02 3.16 22.69
C ILE A 448 -26.43 2.67 24.01
N ASP A 449 -27.23 2.50 25.06
CA ASP A 449 -26.77 1.99 26.36
C ASP A 449 -26.27 0.55 26.26
N VAL A 450 -26.95 -0.30 25.48
CA VAL A 450 -26.48 -1.67 25.20
C VAL A 450 -25.17 -1.64 24.43
N ALA A 451 -25.04 -0.75 23.44
CA ALA A 451 -23.79 -0.56 22.73
C ALA A 451 -22.67 -0.15 23.69
N GLU A 452 -22.86 0.90 24.49
CA GLU A 452 -21.88 1.40 25.47
C GLU A 452 -21.50 0.34 26.52
N GLN A 453 -22.43 -0.47 27.00
CA GLN A 453 -22.12 -1.59 27.90
C GLN A 453 -21.25 -2.66 27.24
N ASN A 454 -21.45 -2.91 25.94
CA ASN A 454 -20.59 -3.79 25.18
C ASN A 454 -19.21 -3.16 24.95
N LEU A 455 -19.12 -1.84 24.75
CA LEU A 455 -17.85 -1.11 24.61
C LEU A 455 -17.00 -1.16 25.86
N ASN A 456 -17.60 -0.95 27.02
CA ASN A 456 -16.89 -0.98 28.30
C ASN A 456 -16.28 -2.36 28.62
N GLN A 457 -16.68 -3.41 27.90
CA GLN A 457 -16.10 -4.75 27.98
C GLN A 457 -14.94 -4.96 26.99
N LEU A 458 -14.77 -4.05 26.03
CA LEU A 458 -13.70 -4.09 25.05
C LEU A 458 -12.47 -3.37 25.59
N HIS A 459 -11.32 -4.03 25.50
CA HIS A 459 -10.04 -3.45 25.80
C HIS A 459 -9.06 -3.77 24.69
N ALA A 460 -8.15 -2.82 24.43
CA ALA A 460 -7.03 -3.09 23.55
C ALA A 460 -6.21 -4.28 24.10
N PRO A 461 -5.69 -5.16 23.25
CA PRO A 461 -4.84 -6.25 23.68
C PRO A 461 -3.63 -5.78 24.47
N GLU A 462 -3.27 -6.49 25.54
CA GLU A 462 -1.93 -6.32 26.12
C GLU A 462 -0.87 -6.91 25.17
N MET A 463 0.30 -6.27 25.13
CA MET A 463 1.44 -6.72 24.33
C MET A 463 1.89 -8.12 24.78
N PRO A 464 1.86 -9.15 23.91
CA PRO A 464 2.28 -10.49 24.31
C PRO A 464 3.77 -10.55 24.71
N GLU A 465 4.07 -11.36 25.72
CA GLU A 465 5.45 -11.62 26.15
C GLU A 465 6.15 -12.61 25.21
N GLY A 466 7.46 -12.44 25.00
CA GLY A 466 8.27 -13.36 24.19
C GLY A 466 8.19 -13.16 22.66
N LEU A 467 7.55 -12.09 22.20
CA LEU A 467 7.55 -11.70 20.78
C LEU A 467 8.93 -11.24 20.31
N ASP A 468 9.28 -11.60 19.08
CA ASP A 468 10.44 -11.01 18.38
C ASP A 468 10.19 -9.54 17.99
N VAL A 469 11.21 -8.88 17.42
CA VAL A 469 11.21 -7.44 17.16
C VAL A 469 10.10 -7.02 16.18
N GLU A 470 9.79 -7.84 15.17
CA GLU A 470 8.77 -7.52 14.17
C GLU A 470 7.38 -7.91 14.65
N GLN A 471 7.25 -9.06 15.32
CA GLN A 471 6.00 -9.44 15.96
C GLN A 471 5.58 -8.38 16.97
N ARG A 472 6.51 -7.77 17.70
CA ARG A 472 6.24 -6.66 18.60
C ARG A 472 5.89 -5.37 17.85
N ALA A 473 6.51 -5.07 16.70
CA ALA A 473 6.18 -3.90 15.90
C ALA A 473 4.79 -4.00 15.25
N VAL A 474 4.47 -5.15 14.63
CA VAL A 474 3.16 -5.45 14.05
C VAL A 474 2.09 -5.51 15.15
N SER A 475 2.39 -6.13 16.29
CA SER A 475 1.46 -6.13 17.44
C SER A 475 1.25 -4.73 18.00
N LYS A 476 2.26 -3.86 17.96
CA LYS A 476 2.13 -2.46 18.40
C LYS A 476 1.23 -1.65 17.47
N GLU A 477 1.45 -1.76 16.16
CA GLU A 477 0.58 -1.12 15.16
C GLU A 477 -0.86 -1.60 15.30
N PHE A 478 -1.06 -2.90 15.53
CA PHE A 478 -2.37 -3.49 15.77
C PHE A 478 -3.03 -3.00 17.07
N ILE A 479 -2.28 -2.92 18.16
CA ILE A 479 -2.76 -2.40 19.45
C ILE A 479 -3.15 -0.93 19.28
N THR A 480 -2.35 -0.12 18.59
CA THR A 480 -2.67 1.29 18.32
C THR A 480 -3.95 1.44 17.48
N ILE A 481 -4.13 0.62 16.43
CA ILE A 481 -5.39 0.62 15.65
C ILE A 481 -6.59 0.25 16.53
N ALA A 482 -6.43 -0.69 17.47
CA ALA A 482 -7.49 -1.05 18.41
C ALA A 482 -7.78 0.07 19.43
N GLU A 483 -6.76 0.76 19.94
CA GLU A 483 -6.90 1.91 20.83
C GLU A 483 -7.62 3.08 20.12
N ASP A 484 -7.22 3.39 18.89
CA ASP A 484 -7.84 4.44 18.08
C ASP A 484 -9.30 4.09 17.75
N ALA A 485 -9.59 2.83 17.42
CA ALA A 485 -10.95 2.36 17.16
C ALA A 485 -11.84 2.45 18.41
N LEU A 486 -11.33 2.11 19.59
CA LEU A 486 -12.07 2.25 20.85
C LEU A 486 -12.33 3.71 21.19
N SER A 487 -11.33 4.58 21.01
CA SER A 487 -11.50 6.03 21.22
C SER A 487 -12.52 6.64 20.26
N LEU A 488 -12.53 6.22 18.99
CA LEU A 488 -13.49 6.69 18.00
C LEU A 488 -14.92 6.22 18.34
N LEU A 489 -15.04 5.03 18.91
CA LEU A 489 -16.32 4.44 19.30
C LEU A 489 -16.94 5.09 20.54
N ASP A 490 -16.11 5.54 21.50
CA ASP A 490 -16.55 6.37 22.63
C ASP A 490 -17.13 7.71 22.15
N ILE A 491 -16.46 8.36 21.19
CA ILE A 491 -16.94 9.60 20.56
C ILE A 491 -18.28 9.34 19.85
N ALA A 492 -18.37 8.23 19.12
CA ALA A 492 -19.57 7.85 18.38
C ALA A 492 -20.80 7.66 19.29
N VAL A 493 -20.64 6.97 20.42
CA VAL A 493 -21.71 6.79 21.42
C VAL A 493 -22.13 8.12 22.03
N ALA A 494 -21.17 8.99 22.36
CA ALA A 494 -21.46 10.30 22.92
C ALA A 494 -22.30 11.15 21.96
N GLU A 495 -21.92 11.20 20.67
CA GLU A 495 -22.64 11.94 19.64
C GLU A 495 -24.05 11.38 19.38
N CYS A 496 -24.21 10.05 19.33
CA CYS A 496 -25.55 9.45 19.23
C CYS A 496 -26.44 9.83 20.42
N ARG A 497 -25.90 9.81 21.64
CA ARG A 497 -26.64 10.16 22.85
C ARG A 497 -27.02 11.64 22.87
N GLU A 498 -26.08 12.52 22.50
CA GLU A 498 -26.35 13.95 22.37
C GLU A 498 -27.41 14.22 21.29
N GLY A 499 -27.35 13.49 20.17
CA GLY A 499 -28.38 13.51 19.13
C GLY A 499 -29.78 13.20 19.67
N ILE A 500 -29.93 12.14 20.47
CA ILE A 500 -31.21 11.80 21.12
C ILE A 500 -31.68 12.91 22.08
N VAL A 501 -30.78 13.55 22.84
CA VAL A 501 -31.13 14.67 23.73
C VAL A 501 -31.71 15.85 22.93
N HIS A 502 -31.10 16.20 21.81
CA HIS A 502 -31.60 17.24 20.91
C HIS A 502 -32.97 16.88 20.31
N LEU A 503 -33.18 15.61 19.93
CA LEU A 503 -34.48 15.14 19.43
C LEU A 503 -35.57 15.17 20.50
N ARG A 504 -35.24 14.91 21.77
CA ARG A 504 -36.18 15.07 22.90
C ARG A 504 -36.54 16.53 23.12
N HIS A 505 -35.54 17.42 23.04
CA HIS A 505 -35.79 18.86 23.15
C HIS A 505 -36.76 19.30 22.04
N PHE A 506 -36.50 18.91 20.79
CA PHE A 506 -37.41 19.12 19.66
C PHE A 506 -38.84 18.61 19.94
N ALA A 507 -38.98 17.40 20.49
CA ALA A 507 -40.30 16.84 20.83
C ALA A 507 -41.10 17.72 21.81
N THR A 508 -40.42 18.46 22.68
CA THR A 508 -41.05 19.29 23.73
C THR A 508 -41.21 20.76 23.35
N THR A 509 -40.36 21.28 22.46
CA THR A 509 -40.30 22.71 22.13
C THR A 509 -40.70 23.02 20.69
N ASP A 510 -40.80 22.02 19.81
CA ASP A 510 -40.98 22.14 18.35
C ASP A 510 -39.86 22.99 17.68
N GLU A 511 -38.70 23.08 18.33
CA GLU A 511 -37.54 23.81 17.81
C GLU A 511 -36.85 23.04 16.68
N LYS A 512 -37.00 23.52 15.44
CA LYS A 512 -36.47 22.85 14.24
C LYS A 512 -34.94 22.76 14.22
N GLU A 513 -34.25 23.69 14.89
CA GLU A 513 -32.80 23.63 15.08
C GLU A 513 -32.41 22.39 15.88
N ALA A 514 -33.13 22.08 16.96
CA ALA A 514 -32.90 20.88 17.75
C ALA A 514 -33.21 19.58 16.98
N LYS A 515 -34.17 19.61 16.05
CA LYS A 515 -34.39 18.50 15.11
C LYS A 515 -33.17 18.28 14.22
N GLN A 516 -32.66 19.33 13.59
CA GLN A 516 -31.54 19.26 12.66
C GLN A 516 -30.25 18.84 13.36
N SER A 517 -29.89 19.49 14.48
CA SER A 517 -28.73 19.11 15.29
C SER A 517 -28.85 17.69 15.83
N GLY A 518 -30.04 17.27 16.26
CA GLY A 518 -30.29 15.93 16.75
C GLY A 518 -30.08 14.86 15.68
N MET A 519 -30.58 15.09 14.48
CA MET A 519 -30.38 14.18 13.33
C MET A 519 -28.90 14.15 12.89
N GLN A 520 -28.23 15.30 12.86
CA GLN A 520 -26.82 15.41 12.44
C GLN A 520 -25.87 14.71 13.43
N LEU A 521 -25.99 14.98 14.73
CA LEU A 521 -25.16 14.33 15.75
C LEU A 521 -25.37 12.81 15.76
N TYR A 522 -26.63 12.37 15.60
CA TYR A 522 -26.93 10.95 15.49
C TYR A 522 -26.35 10.34 14.21
N TYR A 523 -26.39 11.07 13.10
CA TYR A 523 -25.77 10.67 11.84
C TYR A 523 -24.26 10.47 12.00
N ASP A 524 -23.58 11.49 12.53
CA ASP A 524 -22.13 11.52 12.70
C ASP A 524 -21.66 10.41 13.64
N GLY A 525 -22.40 10.15 14.72
CA GLY A 525 -22.12 9.05 15.62
C GLY A 525 -22.21 7.69 14.92
N ILE A 526 -23.28 7.44 14.15
CA ILE A 526 -23.45 6.17 13.44
C ILE A 526 -22.40 5.99 12.32
N GLN A 527 -21.98 7.05 11.63
CA GLN A 527 -20.87 6.96 10.66
C GLN A 527 -19.59 6.48 11.35
N LYS A 528 -19.25 7.07 12.50
CA LYS A 528 -18.08 6.67 13.28
C LYS A 528 -18.19 5.21 13.77
N MET A 529 -19.37 4.76 14.20
CA MET A 529 -19.60 3.35 14.54
C MET A 529 -19.38 2.41 13.34
N TRP A 530 -19.82 2.81 12.16
CA TRP A 530 -19.62 2.04 10.93
C TRP A 530 -18.14 1.95 10.53
N MET A 531 -17.38 3.04 10.69
CA MET A 531 -15.92 3.04 10.48
C MET A 531 -15.23 2.03 11.41
N VAL A 532 -15.63 1.96 12.67
CA VAL A 532 -15.07 1.00 13.64
C VAL A 532 -15.43 -0.44 13.27
N ALA A 533 -16.67 -0.72 12.85
CA ALA A 533 -17.07 -2.05 12.38
C ALA A 533 -16.27 -2.51 11.14
N ARG A 534 -15.87 -1.58 10.28
CA ARG A 534 -15.03 -1.87 9.10
C ARG A 534 -13.56 -2.08 9.48
N ALA A 535 -13.05 -1.33 10.46
CA ALA A 535 -11.73 -1.58 11.06
C ALA A 535 -11.65 -2.98 11.66
N GLN A 536 -12.70 -3.42 12.37
CA GLN A 536 -12.81 -4.80 12.88
C GLN A 536 -12.80 -5.85 11.77
N LYS A 537 -13.55 -5.67 10.68
CA LYS A 537 -13.52 -6.60 9.54
C LYS A 537 -12.13 -6.72 8.92
N ARG A 538 -11.35 -5.64 8.88
CA ARG A 538 -9.95 -5.66 8.40
C ARG A 538 -9.05 -6.43 9.37
N VAL A 539 -9.24 -6.22 10.67
CA VAL A 539 -8.57 -6.98 11.73
C VAL A 539 -8.87 -8.48 11.61
N GLU A 540 -10.13 -8.85 11.38
CA GLU A 540 -10.55 -10.24 11.19
C GLU A 540 -10.01 -10.84 9.88
N ALA A 541 -10.04 -10.08 8.78
CA ALA A 541 -9.45 -10.49 7.51
C ALA A 541 -7.92 -10.71 7.63
N PHE A 542 -7.23 -9.85 8.38
CA PHE A 542 -5.82 -9.98 8.70
C PHE A 542 -5.54 -11.23 9.56
N ARG A 543 -6.37 -11.50 10.58
CA ARG A 543 -6.32 -12.75 11.36
C ARG A 543 -6.51 -13.99 10.47
N CYS A 544 -7.40 -13.93 9.47
CA CYS A 544 -7.69 -15.05 8.58
C CYS A 544 -6.62 -15.31 7.52
N ALA A 545 -5.94 -14.25 7.04
CA ALA A 545 -4.95 -14.31 5.96
C ALA A 545 -3.56 -14.81 6.39
N SER A 546 -3.26 -14.86 7.70
CA SER A 546 -1.94 -15.23 8.22
C SER A 546 -1.90 -16.67 8.78
N PRO A 547 -1.25 -17.65 8.10
CA PRO A 547 -1.28 -19.06 8.50
C PRO A 547 -0.60 -19.35 9.85
N ARG A 548 0.33 -18.50 10.29
CA ARG A 548 1.04 -18.63 11.59
C ARG A 548 0.27 -18.05 12.78
N CYS A 549 -0.78 -17.26 12.55
CA CYS A 549 -1.61 -16.73 13.64
C CYS A 549 -2.56 -17.76 14.26
N ARG A 550 -2.82 -18.91 13.62
CA ARG A 550 -3.83 -19.88 14.10
C ARG A 550 -3.45 -20.63 15.38
N SER A 551 -2.22 -20.51 15.88
CA SER A 551 -1.74 -21.24 17.05
C SER A 551 -0.94 -20.41 18.06
N GLY A 552 -0.82 -19.09 17.88
CA GLY A 552 -0.09 -18.20 18.79
C GLY A 552 -1.00 -17.47 19.80
N PRO A 553 -0.45 -16.91 20.90
CA PRO A 553 -1.21 -16.16 21.91
C PRO A 553 -1.98 -14.95 21.34
N LEU A 554 -1.58 -14.43 20.17
CA LEU A 554 -2.32 -13.41 19.40
C LEU A 554 -3.68 -13.88 18.87
N CYS A 555 -3.95 -15.19 18.90
CA CYS A 555 -5.19 -15.77 18.36
C CYS A 555 -6.36 -15.74 19.35
N GLN A 556 -6.15 -15.38 20.61
CA GLN A 556 -7.17 -15.37 21.68
C GLN A 556 -7.86 -14.02 21.91
N LEU A 557 -7.59 -13.01 21.07
CA LEU A 557 -8.13 -11.66 21.24
C LEU A 557 -9.35 -11.46 20.35
N ASP A 558 -10.53 -11.67 20.92
CA ASP A 558 -11.81 -11.41 20.26
C ASP A 558 -12.29 -10.00 20.60
N LEU A 559 -12.22 -9.09 19.63
CA LEU A 559 -13.02 -7.86 19.62
C LEU A 559 -14.41 -8.25 19.09
N VAL A 560 -15.38 -8.37 20.00
CA VAL A 560 -16.77 -8.73 19.65
C VAL A 560 -17.61 -7.47 19.58
N LEU A 561 -17.91 -6.99 18.36
CA LEU A 561 -19.07 -6.15 18.09
C LEU A 561 -19.98 -6.87 17.09
N ALA A 562 -20.91 -7.65 17.64
CA ALA A 562 -22.08 -8.13 16.93
C ALA A 562 -23.31 -7.82 17.78
N GLY A 563 -23.91 -6.66 17.50
CA GLY A 563 -25.14 -6.15 18.09
C GLY A 563 -25.68 -5.03 17.26
#